data_AF-A0A248JP92-F1
#
_entry.id   AF-A0A248JP92-F1
#
_cell.length_a   1.000
_cell.length_b   1.000
_cell.length_c   1.000
_cell.angle_alpha   90.00
_cell.angle_beta   90.00
_cell.angle_gamma   90.00
#
_symmetry.space_group_name_H-M   'P 1'
#
loop_
_entity.id
_entity.type
_entity.pdbx_description
1 polymer ?
#
loop_
_entity_poly.entity_id
_entity_poly.type
_entity_poly.pdbx_seq_one_letter_code
_entity_poly.pdbx_strand_id
1 'polypeptide(L)'
;MARERGLWGLVGEDIACVKARDPAARHTMEIALTYPGLHAVIHHRIAHRLWRRGLRFPARLLSWFARLVTNVDIHPGARIGRRFFIDHGAGVVIGETAEIGDDVTLYHGVTLGGTSWSPGKRHPTVGSGVLIGAGAKVLGPISVGTGARIGANSVVVEDVPPGMTVVGIPGRVVRDPRARRGTAGRIDLDHHLIPDPVGDALTLMLDRIAFLEARLAHTQGRLAALLYEPEAKGRDHGRVG
;
A
#
# COMPACT_ATOMS: atom_id res chain seq x y z
N MET A 1 -6.05 17.51 28.54
CA MET A 1 -4.77 17.04 27.99
C MET A 1 -4.51 15.63 28.49
N ALA A 2 -4.49 14.62 27.61
CA ALA A 2 -4.19 13.25 28.03
C ALA A 2 -2.73 13.17 28.49
N ARG A 3 -2.52 12.74 29.73
CA ARG A 3 -1.20 12.55 30.35
C ARG A 3 -0.35 11.66 29.43
N GLU A 4 0.79 12.16 28.94
CA GLU A 4 1.73 11.34 28.15
C GLU A 4 2.05 10.07 28.93
N ARG A 5 1.72 8.91 28.36
CA ARG A 5 1.97 7.63 29.04
C ARG A 5 3.48 7.37 29.08
N GLY A 6 3.94 6.86 30.22
CA GLY A 6 5.31 6.37 30.38
C GLY A 6 5.62 5.21 29.43
N LEU A 7 6.89 4.81 29.32
CA LEU A 7 7.31 3.72 28.41
C LEU A 7 6.48 2.46 28.64
N TRP A 8 6.34 2.07 29.91
CA TRP A 8 5.59 0.90 30.32
C TRP A 8 4.11 0.95 29.93
N GLY A 9 3.51 2.15 29.94
CA GLY A 9 2.14 2.34 29.47
C GLY A 9 1.99 2.14 27.96
N LEU A 10 2.99 2.56 27.18
CA LEU A 10 3.02 2.30 25.73
C LEU A 10 3.23 0.81 25.44
N VAL A 11 4.16 0.15 26.13
CA VAL A 11 4.40 -1.29 25.97
C VAL A 11 3.15 -2.11 26.32
N GLY A 12 2.43 -1.73 27.39
CA GLY A 12 1.16 -2.38 27.74
C GLY A 12 0.10 -2.23 26.64
N GLU A 13 0.03 -1.08 25.97
CA GLU A 13 -0.84 -0.88 24.80
C GLU A 13 -0.42 -1.68 23.59
N ASP A 14 0.89 -1.78 23.33
CA ASP A 14 1.39 -2.55 22.19
C ASP A 14 1.10 -4.05 22.38
N ILE A 15 1.28 -4.60 23.59
CA ILE A 15 0.89 -5.97 23.93
C ILE A 15 -0.62 -6.19 23.77
N ALA A 16 -1.44 -5.26 24.28
CA ALA A 16 -2.89 -5.33 24.14
C ALA A 16 -3.34 -5.26 22.67
N CYS A 17 -2.63 -4.47 21.86
CA CYS A 17 -2.86 -4.36 20.42
C CYS A 17 -2.62 -5.71 19.73
N VAL A 18 -1.48 -6.36 19.99
CA VAL A 18 -1.19 -7.70 19.43
C VAL A 18 -2.30 -8.69 19.78
N LYS A 19 -2.69 -8.76 21.05
CA LYS A 19 -3.74 -9.67 21.52
C LYS A 19 -5.11 -9.42 20.87
N ALA A 20 -5.43 -8.17 20.54
CA ALA A 20 -6.70 -7.81 19.92
C ALA A 20 -6.74 -8.09 18.41
N ARG A 21 -5.60 -7.98 17.73
CA ARG A 21 -5.51 -8.01 16.27
C ARG A 21 -5.05 -9.36 15.70
N ASP A 22 -4.31 -10.14 16.47
CA ASP A 22 -3.80 -11.44 16.03
C ASP A 22 -4.57 -12.60 16.69
N PRO A 23 -5.34 -13.38 15.90
CA PRO A 23 -6.03 -14.58 16.40
C PRO A 23 -5.12 -15.68 16.96
N ALA A 24 -3.84 -15.71 16.56
CA ALA A 24 -2.87 -16.70 17.03
C ALA A 24 -2.34 -16.40 18.44
N ALA A 25 -2.58 -15.18 18.95
CA ALA A 25 -2.05 -14.71 20.23
C ALA A 25 -2.83 -15.29 21.43
N ARG A 26 -2.39 -16.46 21.93
CA ARG A 26 -3.11 -17.20 22.99
C ARG A 26 -2.95 -16.57 24.38
N HIS A 27 -1.73 -16.27 24.79
CA HIS A 27 -1.44 -15.76 26.14
C HIS A 27 -0.42 -14.60 26.11
N THR A 28 -0.54 -13.68 27.07
CA THR A 28 0.31 -12.48 27.15
C THR A 28 1.79 -12.77 27.31
N MET A 29 2.16 -13.84 28.04
CA MET A 29 3.56 -14.23 28.19
C MET A 29 4.17 -14.72 26.87
N GLU A 30 3.43 -15.51 26.11
CA GLU A 30 3.84 -15.94 24.77
C GLU A 30 4.07 -14.73 23.87
N ILE A 31 3.08 -13.83 23.78
CA ILE A 31 3.18 -12.59 23.00
C ILE A 31 4.43 -11.80 23.37
N ALA A 32 4.66 -11.58 24.66
CA ALA A 32 5.78 -10.81 25.15
C ALA A 32 7.15 -11.44 24.85
N LEU A 33 7.21 -12.76 24.66
CA LEU A 33 8.47 -13.50 24.45
C LEU A 33 8.71 -13.90 22.99
N THR A 34 7.68 -14.02 22.16
CA THR A 34 7.81 -14.62 20.82
C THR A 34 7.44 -13.69 19.67
N TYR A 35 6.93 -12.48 19.93
CA TYR A 35 6.55 -11.56 18.85
C TYR A 35 7.68 -10.59 18.47
N PRO A 36 8.41 -10.84 17.36
CA PRO A 36 9.53 -9.98 16.95
C PRO A 36 9.07 -8.56 16.60
N GLY A 37 7.87 -8.39 16.06
CA GLY A 37 7.29 -7.08 15.78
C GLY A 37 7.09 -6.25 17.05
N LEU A 38 6.56 -6.86 18.11
CA LEU A 38 6.43 -6.21 19.43
C LEU A 38 7.82 -5.82 19.98
N HIS A 39 8.78 -6.75 19.93
CA HIS A 39 10.13 -6.48 20.41
C HIS A 39 10.77 -5.31 19.66
N ALA A 40 10.63 -5.25 18.33
CA ALA A 40 11.17 -4.17 17.52
C ALA A 40 10.59 -2.81 17.93
N VAL A 41 9.28 -2.73 18.17
CA VAL A 41 8.61 -1.51 18.64
C VAL A 41 9.11 -1.09 20.02
N ILE A 42 9.25 -2.02 20.96
CA ILE A 42 9.79 -1.74 22.31
C ILE A 42 11.21 -1.17 22.21
N HIS A 43 12.10 -1.82 21.46
CA HIS A 43 13.48 -1.36 21.26
C HIS A 43 13.51 0.02 20.59
N HIS A 44 12.69 0.23 19.56
CA HIS A 44 12.56 1.54 18.91
C HIS A 44 12.12 2.62 19.89
N ARG A 45 11.11 2.37 20.74
CA ARG A 45 10.66 3.38 21.73
C ARG A 45 11.77 3.79 22.70
N ILE A 46 12.67 2.88 23.06
CA ILE A 46 13.87 3.17 23.87
C ILE A 46 14.89 3.95 23.03
N ALA A 47 15.23 3.45 21.83
CA ALA A 47 16.19 4.08 20.92
C ALA A 47 15.78 5.51 20.54
N HIS A 48 14.49 5.73 20.29
CA HIS A 48 13.92 7.04 19.98
C HIS A 48 14.07 8.03 21.14
N ARG A 49 13.92 7.57 22.39
CA ARG A 49 14.17 8.42 23.57
C ARG A 49 15.65 8.81 23.70
N LEU A 50 16.56 7.87 23.46
CA LEU A 50 18.00 8.15 23.43
C LEU A 50 18.33 9.15 22.31
N TRP A 51 17.75 8.95 21.13
CA TRP A 51 17.90 9.82 19.96
C TRP A 51 17.45 11.25 20.25
N ARG A 52 16.26 11.43 20.85
CA ARG A 52 15.72 12.74 21.25
C ARG A 52 16.56 13.44 22.33
N ARG A 53 17.31 12.69 23.15
CA ARG A 53 18.25 13.22 24.15
C ARG A 53 19.62 13.57 23.58
N GLY A 54 19.84 13.40 22.27
CA GLY A 54 21.13 13.65 21.62
C GLY A 54 22.12 12.49 21.68
N LEU A 55 21.76 11.36 22.32
CA LEU A 55 22.59 10.16 22.38
C LEU A 55 22.47 9.35 21.09
N ARG A 56 22.98 9.91 19.98
CA ARG A 56 22.80 9.38 18.62
C ARG A 56 23.48 8.02 18.40
N PHE A 57 24.72 7.85 18.89
CA PHE A 57 25.44 6.58 18.76
C PHE A 57 24.78 5.44 19.54
N PRO A 58 24.46 5.58 20.85
CA PRO A 58 23.73 4.54 21.58
C PRO A 58 22.38 4.19 20.97
N ALA A 59 21.64 5.19 20.49
CA ALA A 59 20.37 4.98 19.81
C ALA A 59 20.55 4.12 18.54
N ARG A 60 21.57 4.42 17.72
CA ARG A 60 21.88 3.62 16.52
C ARG A 60 22.35 2.22 16.83
N LEU A 61 23.18 2.05 17.85
CA LEU A 61 23.65 0.73 18.29
C LEU A 61 22.47 -0.14 18.74
N LEU A 62 21.53 0.44 19.51
CA LEU A 62 20.32 -0.26 19.93
C LEU A 62 19.41 -0.64 18.76
N SER A 63 19.20 0.26 17.78
CA SER A 63 18.46 -0.08 16.56
C SER A 63 19.14 -1.17 15.75
N TRP A 64 20.46 -1.17 15.65
CA TRP A 64 21.21 -2.24 14.98
C TRP A 64 21.02 -3.59 15.68
N PHE A 65 21.10 -3.61 17.02
CA PHE A 65 20.87 -4.83 17.80
C PHE A 65 19.44 -5.33 17.66
N ALA A 66 18.45 -4.42 17.74
CA ALA A 66 17.05 -4.75 17.52
C ALA A 66 16.83 -5.39 16.14
N ARG A 67 17.45 -4.84 15.09
CA ARG A 67 17.41 -5.41 13.75
C ARG A 67 18.01 -6.81 13.68
N LEU A 68 19.14 -7.05 14.37
CA LEU A 68 19.79 -8.36 14.41
C LEU A 68 18.87 -9.45 14.98
N VAL A 69 18.13 -9.14 16.04
CA VAL A 69 17.30 -10.14 16.75
C VAL A 69 15.86 -10.23 16.24
N THR A 70 15.34 -9.16 15.60
CA THR A 70 13.94 -9.11 15.12
C THR A 70 13.77 -9.14 13.60
N ASN A 71 14.84 -8.92 12.84
CA ASN A 71 14.81 -8.72 11.39
C ASN A 71 13.94 -7.52 10.94
N VAL A 72 13.72 -6.55 11.84
CA VAL A 72 12.97 -5.31 11.61
C VAL A 72 13.94 -4.13 11.74
N ASP A 73 14.07 -3.31 10.70
CA ASP A 73 14.94 -2.13 10.72
C ASP A 73 14.10 -0.86 10.96
N ILE A 74 14.20 -0.28 12.15
CA ILE A 74 13.53 0.98 12.49
C ILE A 74 14.59 2.00 12.89
N HIS A 75 14.71 3.06 12.11
CA HIS A 75 15.60 4.15 12.44
C HIS A 75 15.16 4.85 13.74
N PRO A 76 16.06 5.17 14.69
CA PRO A 76 15.70 5.82 15.95
C PRO A 76 15.00 7.18 15.77
N GLY A 77 15.25 7.86 14.65
CA GLY A 77 14.64 9.14 14.30
C GLY A 77 13.17 9.07 13.90
N ALA A 78 12.67 7.89 13.49
CA ALA A 78 11.28 7.73 13.07
C ALA A 78 10.33 8.07 14.23
N ARG A 79 9.17 8.64 13.91
CA ARG A 79 8.14 8.97 14.90
C ARG A 79 7.00 7.99 14.77
N ILE A 80 6.77 7.20 15.81
CA ILE A 80 5.77 6.14 15.82
C ILE A 80 4.74 6.40 16.92
N GLY A 81 3.47 6.42 16.54
CA GLY A 81 2.32 6.54 17.42
C GLY A 81 2.10 5.34 18.34
N ARG A 82 0.87 5.24 18.83
CA ARG A 82 0.41 4.25 19.80
C ARG A 82 -0.23 3.06 19.09
N ARG A 83 -0.18 1.88 19.72
CA ARG A 83 -0.81 0.65 19.20
C ARG A 83 -0.37 0.34 17.76
N PHE A 84 0.90 0.63 17.48
CA PHE A 84 1.52 0.31 16.21
C PHE A 84 1.83 -1.17 16.16
N PHE A 85 1.30 -1.86 15.17
CA PHE A 85 1.38 -3.31 15.06
C PHE A 85 2.20 -3.69 13.83
N ILE A 86 3.23 -4.51 14.05
CA ILE A 86 4.01 -5.13 12.98
C ILE A 86 3.73 -6.62 13.03
N ASP A 87 3.04 -7.11 12.02
CA ASP A 87 2.74 -8.53 11.88
C ASP A 87 3.81 -9.22 11.03
N HIS A 88 4.31 -10.37 11.51
CA HIS A 88 5.38 -11.14 10.88
C HIS A 88 6.65 -10.35 10.52
N GLY A 89 7.03 -9.31 11.28
CA GLY A 89 7.91 -8.18 10.91
C GLY A 89 9.26 -8.37 10.18
N ALA A 90 9.66 -9.57 9.79
CA ALA A 90 10.81 -9.82 8.92
C ALA A 90 10.82 -8.91 7.67
N GLY A 91 11.96 -8.24 7.45
CA GLY A 91 12.17 -7.40 6.28
C GLY A 91 11.41 -6.06 6.30
N VAL A 92 10.80 -5.68 7.43
CA VAL A 92 10.23 -4.34 7.59
C VAL A 92 11.34 -3.31 7.73
N VAL A 93 11.24 -2.21 6.98
CA VAL A 93 12.21 -1.11 6.98
C VAL A 93 11.50 0.22 7.14
N ILE A 94 11.84 0.99 8.18
CA ILE A 94 11.26 2.30 8.50
C ILE A 94 12.38 3.33 8.61
N GLY A 95 12.39 4.27 7.67
CA GLY A 95 13.44 5.26 7.58
C GLY A 95 13.34 6.43 8.57
N GLU A 96 14.42 7.22 8.62
CA GLU A 96 14.66 8.23 9.67
C GLU A 96 13.55 9.26 9.85
N THR A 97 13.00 9.78 8.75
CA THR A 97 12.02 10.88 8.80
C THR A 97 10.59 10.39 8.59
N ALA A 98 10.37 9.09 8.77
CA ALA A 98 9.04 8.52 8.71
C ALA A 98 8.22 8.98 9.92
N GLU A 99 6.97 9.31 9.67
CA GLU A 99 5.98 9.66 10.70
C GLU A 99 4.83 8.70 10.58
N ILE A 100 4.47 8.02 11.67
CA ILE A 100 3.44 6.99 11.70
C ILE A 100 2.45 7.33 12.81
N GLY A 101 1.18 7.44 12.44
CA GLY A 101 0.07 7.71 13.36
C GLY A 101 -0.24 6.55 14.31
N ASP A 102 -1.36 6.68 15.01
CA ASP A 102 -1.85 5.66 15.93
C ASP A 102 -2.53 4.51 15.17
N ASP A 103 -2.58 3.32 15.77
CA ASP A 103 -3.35 2.17 15.27
C ASP A 103 -2.95 1.65 13.88
N VAL A 104 -1.77 2.00 13.38
CA VAL A 104 -1.25 1.54 12.08
C VAL A 104 -0.80 0.08 12.17
N THR A 105 -1.07 -0.68 11.11
CA THR A 105 -0.61 -2.07 10.95
C THR A 105 0.29 -2.20 9.72
N LEU A 106 1.49 -2.76 9.91
CA LEU A 106 2.37 -3.17 8.83
C LEU A 106 2.53 -4.69 8.81
N TYR A 107 2.57 -5.27 7.63
CA TYR A 107 3.01 -6.66 7.45
C TYR A 107 4.50 -6.74 7.14
N HIS A 108 5.02 -7.96 7.15
CA HIS A 108 6.37 -8.30 6.74
C HIS A 108 6.77 -7.69 5.39
N GLY A 109 8.06 -7.39 5.21
CA GLY A 109 8.62 -6.87 3.95
C GLY A 109 8.20 -5.45 3.57
N VAL A 110 7.44 -4.75 4.41
CA VAL A 110 7.03 -3.36 4.15
C VAL A 110 8.22 -2.41 4.24
N THR A 111 8.31 -1.43 3.33
CA THR A 111 9.32 -0.37 3.40
C THR A 111 8.67 1.01 3.39
N LEU A 112 8.99 1.82 4.40
CA LEU A 112 8.74 3.26 4.44
C LEU A 112 10.05 3.97 4.12
N GLY A 113 10.32 4.13 2.82
CA GLY A 113 11.62 4.46 2.26
C GLY A 113 11.75 5.89 1.76
N GLY A 114 12.98 6.33 1.56
CA GLY A 114 13.29 7.64 0.98
C GLY A 114 13.55 7.58 -0.52
N THR A 115 13.33 8.69 -1.22
CA THR A 115 13.60 8.84 -2.66
C THR A 115 14.70 9.86 -2.98
N SER A 116 15.28 10.50 -1.96
CA SER A 116 16.29 11.55 -2.11
C SER A 116 17.46 11.37 -1.15
N TRP A 117 18.64 11.81 -1.60
CA TRP A 117 19.88 11.89 -0.82
C TRP A 117 19.99 13.18 0.00
N SER A 118 19.12 14.16 -0.26
CA SER A 118 19.13 15.45 0.43
C SER A 118 18.77 15.29 1.91
N PRO A 119 19.45 16.01 2.82
CA PRO A 119 19.02 16.11 4.20
C PRO A 119 17.60 16.66 4.32
N GLY A 120 16.81 16.13 5.26
CA GLY A 120 15.44 16.58 5.52
C GLY A 120 14.37 15.49 5.41
N LYS A 121 13.10 15.94 5.31
CA LYS A 121 11.93 15.06 5.15
C LYS A 121 12.00 14.36 3.80
N ARG A 122 12.09 13.03 3.83
CA ARG A 122 12.25 12.19 2.63
C ARG A 122 11.52 10.87 2.72
N HIS A 123 10.99 10.53 3.89
CA HIS A 123 10.22 9.32 4.13
C HIS A 123 8.74 9.66 4.35
N PRO A 124 7.83 8.66 4.24
CA PRO A 124 6.39 8.92 4.27
C PRO A 124 5.87 9.45 5.61
N THR A 125 4.70 10.08 5.54
CA THR A 125 3.83 10.37 6.67
C THR A 125 2.59 9.48 6.56
N VAL A 126 2.42 8.55 7.50
CA VAL A 126 1.34 7.56 7.54
C VAL A 126 0.32 7.98 8.58
N GLY A 127 -0.91 8.21 8.15
CA GLY A 127 -2.04 8.56 9.00
C GLY A 127 -2.47 7.42 9.93
N SER A 128 -3.35 7.73 10.88
CA SER A 128 -3.80 6.74 11.86
C SER A 128 -4.69 5.66 11.24
N GLY A 129 -4.65 4.44 11.79
CA GLY A 129 -5.47 3.32 11.33
C GLY A 129 -5.17 2.81 9.92
N VAL A 130 -4.05 3.23 9.32
CA VAL A 130 -3.61 2.74 8.01
C VAL A 130 -3.17 1.28 8.11
N LEU A 131 -3.53 0.49 7.11
CA LEU A 131 -3.05 -0.88 6.94
C LEU A 131 -2.15 -0.96 5.72
N ILE A 132 -0.93 -1.49 5.87
CA ILE A 132 0.03 -1.65 4.78
C ILE A 132 0.36 -3.12 4.61
N GLY A 133 -0.12 -3.70 3.51
CA GLY A 133 0.00 -5.11 3.15
C GLY A 133 1.43 -5.58 2.96
N ALA A 134 1.61 -6.90 3.01
CA ALA A 134 2.92 -7.55 2.96
C ALA A 134 3.73 -7.11 1.74
N GLY A 135 5.01 -6.80 1.94
CA GLY A 135 5.93 -6.46 0.85
C GLY A 135 5.72 -5.08 0.21
N ALA A 136 4.72 -4.28 0.62
CA ALA A 136 4.46 -2.98 0.01
C ALA A 136 5.62 -1.98 0.24
N LYS A 137 5.84 -1.09 -0.73
CA LYS A 137 6.88 -0.06 -0.69
C LYS A 137 6.21 1.31 -0.78
N VAL A 138 6.34 2.12 0.27
CA VAL A 138 5.85 3.50 0.31
C VAL A 138 7.08 4.41 0.31
N LEU A 139 7.30 5.13 -0.79
CA LEU A 139 8.57 5.77 -1.08
C LEU A 139 8.42 7.28 -1.24
N GLY A 140 9.26 8.02 -0.53
CA GLY A 140 9.35 9.47 -0.62
C GLY A 140 8.58 10.20 0.48
N PRO A 141 8.65 11.54 0.51
CA PRO A 141 7.96 12.38 1.49
C PRO A 141 6.47 12.54 1.18
N ILE A 142 5.78 11.42 0.91
CA ILE A 142 4.35 11.36 0.60
C ILE A 142 3.49 11.14 1.84
N SER A 143 2.22 11.50 1.75
CA SER A 143 1.22 11.34 2.79
C SER A 143 0.28 10.18 2.48
N VAL A 144 0.14 9.25 3.41
CA VAL A 144 -0.87 8.18 3.37
C VAL A 144 -1.99 8.55 4.34
N GLY A 145 -3.15 8.90 3.82
CA GLY A 145 -4.28 9.40 4.61
C GLY A 145 -4.80 8.40 5.64
N THR A 146 -5.40 8.92 6.73
CA THR A 146 -6.01 8.12 7.80
C THR A 146 -6.94 7.04 7.27
N GLY A 147 -6.81 5.82 7.78
CA GLY A 147 -7.63 4.67 7.40
C GLY A 147 -7.43 4.14 5.98
N ALA A 148 -6.44 4.65 5.24
CA ALA A 148 -6.09 4.10 3.93
C ALA A 148 -5.56 2.66 4.03
N ARG A 149 -5.66 1.92 2.92
CA ARG A 149 -5.15 0.55 2.80
C ARG A 149 -4.20 0.46 1.62
N ILE A 150 -3.00 -0.08 1.85
CA ILE A 150 -2.04 -0.34 0.78
C ILE A 150 -2.00 -1.84 0.55
N GLY A 151 -2.29 -2.28 -0.67
CA GLY A 151 -2.26 -3.69 -1.03
C GLY A 151 -0.87 -4.30 -0.93
N ALA A 152 -0.82 -5.62 -0.78
CA ALA A 152 0.44 -6.36 -0.78
C ALA A 152 1.26 -6.07 -2.05
N ASN A 153 2.58 -6.01 -1.91
CA ASN A 153 3.57 -5.72 -2.97
C ASN A 153 3.33 -4.44 -3.78
N SER A 154 2.45 -3.54 -3.33
CA SER A 154 2.19 -2.30 -4.06
C SER A 154 3.33 -1.29 -3.88
N VAL A 155 3.60 -0.48 -4.90
CA VAL A 155 4.64 0.56 -4.86
C VAL A 155 3.99 1.93 -4.90
N VAL A 156 3.91 2.60 -3.75
CA VAL A 156 3.24 3.89 -3.57
C VAL A 156 4.29 5.00 -3.63
N VAL A 157 4.13 5.88 -4.61
CA VAL A 157 5.03 7.02 -4.88
C VAL A 157 4.32 8.37 -4.93
N GLU A 158 3.01 8.37 -4.67
CA GLU A 158 2.13 9.54 -4.68
C GLU A 158 1.27 9.55 -3.41
N ASP A 159 0.74 10.72 -3.05
CA ASP A 159 -0.13 10.88 -1.89
C ASP A 159 -1.41 10.04 -2.01
N VAL A 160 -1.82 9.42 -0.90
CA VAL A 160 -2.99 8.56 -0.81
C VAL A 160 -4.07 9.27 -0.01
N PRO A 161 -5.26 9.53 -0.59
CA PRO A 161 -6.34 10.15 0.16
C PRO A 161 -6.83 9.29 1.34
N PRO A 162 -7.41 9.90 2.40
CA PRO A 162 -7.95 9.16 3.53
C PRO A 162 -9.00 8.11 3.13
N GLY A 163 -8.94 6.94 3.78
CA GLY A 163 -9.88 5.84 3.58
C GLY A 163 -9.82 5.15 2.20
N MET A 164 -8.87 5.51 1.34
CA MET A 164 -8.71 4.90 0.02
C MET A 164 -7.83 3.65 0.05
N THR A 165 -8.00 2.80 -0.95
CA THR A 165 -7.14 1.62 -1.17
C THR A 165 -6.20 1.89 -2.34
N VAL A 166 -4.94 1.47 -2.24
CA VAL A 166 -3.94 1.58 -3.32
C VAL A 166 -3.38 0.21 -3.65
N VAL A 167 -3.34 -0.14 -4.92
CA VAL A 167 -2.76 -1.41 -5.40
C VAL A 167 -1.90 -1.27 -6.65
N GLY A 168 -0.99 -2.22 -6.84
CA GLY A 168 -0.21 -2.37 -8.07
C GLY A 168 1.15 -1.68 -8.05
N ILE A 169 1.85 -1.80 -9.19
CA ILE A 169 3.19 -1.25 -9.43
C ILE A 169 3.19 -0.54 -10.79
N PRO A 170 3.26 0.80 -10.84
CA PRO A 170 3.13 1.73 -9.72
C PRO A 170 1.71 1.68 -9.10
N GLY A 171 1.60 2.07 -7.84
CA GLY A 171 0.36 2.06 -7.08
C GLY A 171 -0.69 2.98 -7.71
N ARG A 172 -1.93 2.48 -7.77
CA ARG A 172 -3.10 3.22 -8.22
C ARG A 172 -4.17 3.22 -7.14
N VAL A 173 -4.76 4.38 -6.90
CA VAL A 173 -5.88 4.53 -5.99
C VAL A 173 -7.10 3.84 -6.61
N VAL A 174 -7.64 2.85 -5.90
CA VAL A 174 -8.87 2.15 -6.26
C VAL A 174 -9.94 2.43 -5.20
N ARG A 175 -11.19 2.55 -5.65
CA ARG A 175 -12.32 2.57 -4.74
C ARG A 175 -12.67 1.14 -4.39
N ASP A 176 -12.23 0.69 -3.24
CA ASP A 176 -12.69 -0.57 -2.68
C ASP A 176 -14.14 -0.39 -2.16
N PRO A 177 -15.15 -1.06 -2.76
CA PRO A 177 -16.53 -0.99 -2.29
C PRO A 177 -16.70 -1.43 -0.82
N ARG A 178 -15.71 -2.14 -0.27
CA ARG A 178 -15.69 -2.72 1.08
C ARG A 178 -14.87 -1.93 2.07
N ALA A 179 -14.17 -0.86 1.66
CA ALA A 179 -13.52 0.07 2.60
C ALA A 179 -14.51 0.63 3.63
N ARG A 180 -15.82 0.62 3.32
CA ARG A 180 -16.93 0.97 4.23
C ARG A 180 -17.24 -0.09 5.30
N ARG A 181 -16.88 -1.35 5.09
CA ARG A 181 -16.95 -2.39 6.12
C ARG A 181 -15.73 -2.20 7.01
N GLY A 182 -15.87 -1.34 8.02
CA GLY A 182 -14.82 -1.11 9.00
C GLY A 182 -14.32 -2.45 9.52
N THR A 183 -13.02 -2.72 9.38
CA THR A 183 -12.42 -3.99 9.79
C THR A 183 -12.37 -4.16 11.31
N ALA A 184 -12.98 -3.30 12.12
CA ALA A 184 -13.07 -3.44 13.59
C ALA A 184 -11.75 -3.87 14.28
N GLY A 185 -10.59 -3.44 13.74
CA GLY A 185 -9.27 -3.84 14.25
C GLY A 185 -8.77 -5.23 13.81
N ARG A 186 -9.53 -5.98 13.02
CA ARG A 186 -9.13 -7.25 12.40
C ARG A 186 -8.36 -7.03 11.11
N ILE A 187 -7.49 -7.99 10.81
CA ILE A 187 -6.71 -8.06 9.58
C ILE A 187 -7.64 -8.25 8.37
N ASP A 188 -7.49 -7.39 7.37
CA ASP A 188 -8.16 -7.54 6.07
C ASP A 188 -7.39 -8.55 5.20
N LEU A 189 -7.87 -9.80 5.16
CA LEU A 189 -7.27 -10.89 4.39
C LEU A 189 -7.86 -11.03 2.98
N ASP A 190 -8.82 -10.19 2.61
CA ASP A 190 -9.58 -10.31 1.35
C ASP A 190 -8.82 -9.72 0.14
N HIS A 191 -7.49 -9.88 0.09
CA HIS A 191 -6.64 -9.33 -0.97
C HIS A 191 -7.05 -9.76 -2.39
N HIS A 192 -7.60 -10.97 -2.53
CA HIS A 192 -8.10 -11.52 -3.79
C HIS A 192 -9.35 -10.79 -4.35
N LEU A 193 -9.94 -9.87 -3.59
CA LEU A 193 -11.19 -9.17 -3.93
C LEU A 193 -10.96 -7.67 -4.21
N ILE A 194 -9.70 -7.24 -4.18
CA ILE A 194 -9.29 -5.88 -4.56
C ILE A 194 -9.45 -5.72 -6.08
N PRO A 195 -10.01 -4.59 -6.55
CA PRO A 195 -10.07 -4.28 -7.99
C PRO A 195 -8.71 -4.37 -8.69
N ASP A 196 -8.70 -4.89 -9.92
CA ASP A 196 -7.53 -4.92 -10.81
C ASP A 196 -7.67 -3.84 -11.90
N PRO A 197 -7.16 -2.62 -11.67
CA PRO A 197 -7.29 -1.53 -12.63
C PRO A 197 -6.55 -1.78 -13.94
N VAL A 198 -5.54 -2.66 -13.95
CA VAL A 198 -4.81 -3.02 -15.17
C VAL A 198 -5.61 -4.01 -15.98
N GLY A 199 -6.15 -5.05 -15.35
CA GLY A 199 -7.08 -5.99 -15.97
C GLY A 199 -8.29 -5.29 -16.58
N ASP A 200 -8.93 -4.39 -15.83
CA ASP A 200 -10.08 -3.60 -16.30
C ASP A 200 -9.73 -2.77 -17.54
N ALA A 201 -8.56 -2.12 -17.55
CA ALA A 201 -8.09 -1.35 -18.68
C ALA A 201 -7.82 -2.23 -19.91
N LEU A 202 -7.25 -3.42 -19.73
CA LEU A 202 -7.00 -4.37 -20.82
C LEU A 202 -8.31 -4.87 -21.43
N THR A 203 -9.31 -5.20 -20.61
CA THR A 203 -10.64 -5.59 -21.09
C THR A 203 -11.27 -4.47 -21.93
N LEU A 204 -11.23 -3.23 -21.45
CA LEU A 204 -11.73 -2.06 -22.19
C LEU A 204 -10.98 -1.86 -23.52
N MET A 205 -9.67 -2.09 -23.55
CA MET A 205 -8.88 -2.02 -24.78
C MET A 205 -9.28 -3.12 -25.77
N LEU A 206 -9.46 -4.35 -25.31
CA LEU A 206 -9.88 -5.48 -26.17
C LEU A 206 -11.26 -5.24 -26.78
N ASP A 207 -12.22 -4.78 -25.98
CA ASP A 207 -13.56 -4.41 -26.48
C ASP A 207 -13.48 -3.30 -27.53
N ARG A 208 -12.58 -2.32 -27.31
CA ARG A 208 -12.36 -1.25 -28.28
C ARG A 208 -11.72 -1.75 -29.57
N ILE A 209 -10.76 -2.67 -29.50
CA ILE A 209 -10.14 -3.29 -30.68
C ILE A 209 -11.19 -4.05 -31.48
N ALA A 210 -11.99 -4.91 -30.83
CA ALA A 210 -13.05 -5.67 -31.49
C ALA A 210 -14.06 -4.74 -32.19
N PHE A 211 -14.44 -3.63 -31.53
CA PHE A 211 -15.31 -2.63 -32.14
C PHE A 211 -14.68 -1.94 -33.36
N LEU A 212 -13.39 -1.62 -33.30
CA LEU A 212 -12.67 -0.99 -34.41
C LEU A 212 -12.51 -1.97 -35.59
N GLU A 213 -12.23 -3.24 -35.34
CA GLU A 213 -12.17 -4.30 -36.35
C GLU A 213 -13.52 -4.50 -37.05
N ALA A 214 -14.62 -4.56 -36.29
CA ALA A 214 -15.97 -4.67 -36.84
C ALA A 214 -16.32 -3.45 -37.72
N ARG A 215 -15.95 -2.24 -37.29
CA ARG A 215 -16.14 -1.02 -38.08
C ARG A 215 -15.31 -1.01 -39.35
N LEU A 216 -14.05 -1.42 -39.27
CA LEU A 216 -13.16 -1.50 -40.41
C LEU A 216 -13.72 -2.47 -41.46
N ALA A 217 -14.13 -3.66 -41.04
CA ALA A 217 -14.78 -4.65 -41.90
C ALA A 217 -16.04 -4.09 -42.57
N HIS A 218 -16.90 -3.39 -41.83
CA HIS A 218 -18.08 -2.74 -42.38
C HIS A 218 -17.72 -1.67 -43.43
N THR A 219 -16.74 -0.81 -43.15
CA THR A 219 -16.30 0.23 -44.10
C THR A 219 -15.64 -0.34 -45.35
N GLN A 220 -14.83 -1.41 -45.21
CA GLN A 220 -14.22 -2.12 -46.33
C GLN A 220 -15.30 -2.78 -47.20
N GLY A 221 -16.31 -3.40 -46.60
CA GLY A 221 -17.46 -3.96 -47.33
C GLY A 221 -18.24 -2.91 -48.11
N ARG A 222 -18.48 -1.73 -47.52
CA ARG A 222 -19.12 -0.60 -48.23
C ARG A 222 -18.28 -0.07 -49.38
N LEU A 223 -16.98 0.09 -49.18
CA LEU A 223 -16.06 0.53 -50.23
C LEU A 223 -16.02 -0.48 -51.37
N ALA A 224 -15.95 -1.78 -51.06
CA ALA A 224 -16.01 -2.84 -52.06
C ALA A 224 -17.32 -2.79 -52.86
N ALA A 225 -18.46 -2.56 -52.21
CA ALA A 225 -19.75 -2.42 -52.90
C ALA A 225 -19.81 -1.19 -53.81
N LEU A 226 -19.23 -0.05 -53.41
CA LEU A 226 -19.16 1.17 -54.24
C LEU A 226 -18.21 1.02 -55.43
N LEU A 227 -17.09 0.30 -55.26
CA LEU A 227 -16.14 0.00 -56.34
C LEU A 227 -16.66 -1.09 -57.28
N TYR A 228 -17.68 -1.85 -56.88
CA TYR A 228 -18.31 -2.93 -57.64
C TYR A 228 -19.76 -2.57 -58.02
N GLU A 229 -20.04 -1.31 -58.34
CA GLU A 229 -21.24 -0.99 -59.13
C GLU A 229 -21.01 -1.46 -60.57
N PRO A 230 -21.81 -2.42 -61.08
CA PRO A 230 -21.70 -2.84 -62.47
C PRO A 230 -22.17 -1.70 -63.39
N GLU A 231 -21.50 -1.52 -64.53
CA GLU A 231 -21.92 -0.68 -65.67
C GLU A 231 -23.24 -1.18 -66.32
N ALA A 232 -24.26 -1.51 -65.54
CA ALA A 232 -25.49 -2.14 -66.01
C ALA A 232 -26.67 -1.19 -65.90
N LYS A 233 -26.66 -0.09 -66.67
CA LYS A 233 -27.89 0.58 -67.14
C LYS A 233 -27.67 1.56 -68.30
N GLY A 234 -27.13 1.07 -69.42
CA GLY A 234 -27.32 1.66 -70.74
C GLY A 234 -28.17 0.73 -71.60
N ARG A 235 -29.50 0.87 -71.51
CA ARG A 235 -30.47 0.06 -72.25
C ARG A 235 -30.37 0.34 -73.76
N ASP A 236 -30.16 -0.72 -74.52
CA ASP A 236 -30.91 -1.09 -75.72
C ASP A 236 -32.04 -0.11 -76.09
N HIS A 237 -31.87 0.65 -77.18
CA HIS A 237 -32.95 1.16 -78.03
C HIS A 237 -32.43 1.29 -79.47
N GLY A 238 -32.93 0.43 -80.36
CA GLY A 238 -33.23 0.83 -81.74
C GLY A 238 -32.41 0.20 -82.86
N ARG A 239 -32.92 -0.91 -83.41
CA ARG A 239 -32.79 -1.23 -84.84
C ARG A 239 -33.18 -0.02 -85.69
N VAL A 240 -32.30 0.48 -86.55
CA VAL A 240 -32.64 0.98 -87.90
C VAL A 240 -31.38 0.85 -88.79
N GLY A 241 -31.52 0.20 -89.94
CA GLY A 241 -30.47 0.06 -90.97
C GLY A 241 -30.61 -1.24 -91.74
#